data_AF-A0A3B0CSZ9-F1
#
_entry.id   AF-A0A3B0CSZ9-F1
#
_cell.length_a   1.000
_cell.length_b   1.000
_cell.length_c   1.000
_cell.angle_alpha   90.00
_cell.angle_beta   90.00
_cell.angle_gamma   90.00
#
_symmetry.space_group_name_H-M   'P 1'
#
loop_
_entity.id
_entity.type
_entity.pdbx_description
1 polymer ?
#
loop_
_entity_poly.entity_id
_entity_poly.type
_entity_poly.pdbx_seq_one_letter_code
_entity_poly.pdbx_strand_id
1 'polypeptide(L)' 'MLEWFNRINLLWAFVLLAATHALLYYSLGNANWVALAFLAALVDTGVVAVIQLFVRQIARSSDK' A
#
# COMPACT_ATOMS: atom_id res chain seq x y z
N MET A 1 16.02 -4.15 -7.88
CA MET A 1 15.14 -3.65 -6.78
C MET A 1 13.73 -3.30 -7.27
N LEU A 2 13.57 -2.53 -8.37
CA LEU A 2 12.24 -2.15 -8.89
C LEU A 2 11.38 -3.32 -9.38
N GLU A 3 11.97 -4.38 -9.94
CA GLU A 3 11.23 -5.59 -10.36
C GLU A 3 10.61 -6.36 -9.19
N TRP A 4 11.23 -6.31 -8.00
CA TRP A 4 10.69 -6.94 -6.80
C TRP A 4 9.42 -6.22 -6.34
N PHE A 5 9.43 -4.89 -6.39
CA PHE A 5 8.25 -4.06 -6.12
C PHE A 5 7.09 -4.35 -7.08
N ASN A 6 7.39 -4.80 -8.30
CA ASN A 6 6.39 -5.15 -9.31
C ASN A 6 5.81 -6.57 -9.13
N ARG A 7 6.45 -7.42 -8.31
CA ARG A 7 5.96 -8.75 -7.93
C ARG A 7 5.15 -8.75 -6.63
N ILE A 8 5.20 -7.67 -5.86
CA ILE A 8 4.41 -7.54 -4.64
C ILE A 8 2.94 -7.49 -5.04
N ASN A 9 2.18 -8.47 -4.54
CA ASN A 9 0.74 -8.48 -4.70
C ASN A 9 0.15 -7.36 -3.83
N LEU A 10 -0.33 -6.30 -4.48
CA LEU A 10 -0.95 -5.13 -3.83
C LEU A 10 -2.05 -5.52 -2.84
N LEU A 11 -2.78 -6.62 -3.11
CA LEU A 11 -3.87 -7.10 -2.27
C LEU A 11 -3.33 -7.68 -0.95
N TRP A 12 -2.21 -8.40 -1.00
CA TRP A 12 -1.53 -8.87 0.22
C TRP A 12 -0.89 -7.73 1.00
N ALA A 13 -0.30 -6.76 0.31
CA ALA A 13 0.22 -5.55 0.95
C ALA A 13 -0.88 -4.79 1.69
N PHE A 14 -2.05 -4.63 1.06
CA PHE A 14 -3.23 -4.01 1.67
C PHE A 14 -3.65 -4.73 2.95
N VAL A 15 -3.80 -6.05 2.90
CA VAL A 15 -4.25 -6.85 4.05
C VAL A 15 -3.26 -6.75 5.21
N LEU A 16 -1.95 -6.81 4.94
CA LEU A 16 -0.92 -6.64 5.96
C LEU A 16 -0.96 -5.24 6.57
N LEU A 17 -0.99 -4.19 5.75
CA LEU A 17 -1.05 -2.79 6.19
C LEU A 17 -2.31 -2.51 7.01
N ALA A 18 -3.46 -3.02 6.58
CA ALA A 18 -4.72 -2.89 7.29
C ALA A 18 -4.69 -3.60 8.64
N ALA A 19 -4.14 -4.82 8.71
CA ALA A 19 -4.00 -5.55 9.96
C ALA A 19 -3.06 -4.84 10.94
N THR A 20 -1.92 -4.35 10.48
CA THR A 20 -0.96 -3.60 11.31
C THR A 20 -1.56 -2.29 11.82
N HIS A 21 -2.22 -1.51 10.97
CA HIS A 21 -2.88 -0.28 11.40
C HIS A 21 -4.06 -0.55 12.34
N ALA A 22 -4.82 -1.63 12.11
CA ALA A 22 -5.92 -2.01 12.98
C ALA A 22 -5.42 -2.36 14.39
N LEU A 23 -4.34 -3.14 14.49
CA LEU A 23 -3.68 -3.44 15.76
C LEU A 23 -3.18 -2.17 16.47
N LEU A 24 -2.57 -1.25 15.71
CA LEU A 24 -2.03 -0.02 16.26
C LEU A 24 -3.15 0.90 16.76
N TYR A 25 -4.17 1.18 15.96
CA TYR A 25 -5.28 2.04 16.36
C TYR A 25 -6.15 1.43 17.45
N TYR A 26 -6.28 0.10 17.48
CA TYR A 26 -6.88 -0.62 18.60
C TYR A 26 -6.07 -0.42 19.88
N SER A 27 -4.75 -0.57 19.82
CA SER A 27 -3.86 -0.35 20.97
C SER A 27 -3.86 1.11 21.46
N LEU A 28 -4.12 2.08 20.57
CA LEU A 28 -4.28 3.49 20.94
C LEU A 28 -5.67 3.84 21.49
N GLY A 29 -6.60 2.88 21.55
CA GLY A 29 -7.94 3.11 22.09
C GLY A 29 -8.82 4.04 21.24
N ASN A 30 -8.54 4.16 19.93
CA ASN A 30 -9.37 4.97 19.04
C ASN A 30 -10.75 4.32 18.85
N ALA A 31 -11.84 5.07 19.03
CA ALA A 31 -13.20 4.53 18.85
C ALA A 31 -13.48 4.07 17.39
N ASN A 32 -12.87 4.75 16.41
CA ASN A 32 -13.03 4.47 14.98
C ASN A 32 -11.82 3.71 14.39
N TRP A 33 -11.14 2.90 15.21
CA TRP A 33 -9.88 2.22 14.87
C TRP A 33 -9.94 1.42 13.56
N VAL A 34 -11.08 0.74 13.27
CA VAL A 34 -11.28 -0.01 12.03
C VAL A 34 -11.28 0.93 10.82
N ALA A 35 -12.11 1.97 10.85
CA ALA A 35 -12.24 2.91 9.73
C ALA A 35 -10.92 3.64 9.45
N LEU A 36 -10.21 4.04 10.51
CA LEU A 36 -8.87 4.65 10.42
C LEU A 36 -7.86 3.69 9.80
N ALA A 37 -7.86 2.42 10.20
CA ALA A 37 -6.95 1.42 9.66
C ALA A 37 -7.19 1.15 8.17
N PHE A 38 -8.45 1.04 7.75
CA PHE A 38 -8.81 0.86 6.35
C PHE A 38 -8.42 2.07 5.50
N LEU A 39 -8.67 3.30 5.98
CA LEU A 39 -8.25 4.51 5.28
C LEU A 39 -6.73 4.61 5.16
N ALA A 40 -6.00 4.36 6.25
CA ALA A 40 -4.53 4.38 6.23
C ALA A 40 -3.97 3.36 5.24
N ALA A 41 -4.42 2.10 5.33
CA ALA A 41 -3.98 1.05 4.41
C ALA A 41 -4.38 1.32 2.94
N LEU A 42 -5.53 1.95 2.70
CA LEU A 42 -5.96 2.34 1.35
C LEU A 42 -5.06 3.43 0.78
N VAL A 43 -4.70 4.42 1.59
CA VAL A 43 -3.76 5.47 1.20
C VAL A 43 -2.38 4.87 0.91
N ASP A 44 -1.85 4.04 1.79
CA ASP A 44 -0.53 3.40 1.62
C ASP A 44 -0.47 2.55 0.34
N THR A 45 -1.51 1.74 0.09
CA THR A 45 -1.57 0.93 -1.13
C THR A 45 -1.84 1.74 -2.39
N GLY A 46 -2.60 2.84 -2.29
CA GLY A 46 -2.77 3.81 -3.37
C GLY A 46 -1.44 4.43 -3.79
N VAL A 47 -0.62 4.86 -2.83
CA VAL A 47 0.72 5.41 -3.09
C VAL A 47 1.61 4.35 -3.76
N VAL A 48 1.62 3.12 -3.25
CA VAL A 48 2.39 2.02 -3.87
C VAL A 48 1.91 1.73 -5.30
N ALA A 49 0.61 1.73 -5.56
CA ALA A 49 0.05 1.52 -6.89
C ALA A 49 0.45 2.63 -7.88
N VAL A 50 0.42 3.90 -7.44
CA VAL A 50 0.88 5.04 -8.25
C VAL A 50 2.37 4.89 -8.57
N ILE A 51 3.20 4.56 -7.58
CA ILE A 51 4.64 4.32 -7.79
C ILE A 51 4.85 3.20 -8.81
N GLN A 52 4.12 2.08 -8.69
CA GLN A 52 4.21 0.98 -9.66
C GLN A 52 3.83 1.43 -11.08
N LEU A 53 2.80 2.25 -11.24
CA LEU A 53 2.41 2.79 -12.55
C LEU A 53 3.51 3.69 -13.14
N PHE A 54 4.04 4.62 -12.35
CA PHE A 54 5.13 5.50 -12.80
C PHE A 54 6.38 4.72 -13.18
N VAL A 55 6.79 3.74 -12.37
CA VAL A 55 7.95 2.88 -12.68
C VAL A 55 7.74 2.10 -13.98
N ARG A 56 6.54 1.54 -14.20
CA ARG A 56 6.21 0.85 -15.45
C ARG A 56 6.23 1.79 -16.66
N GLN A 57 5.80 3.03 -16.49
CA GLN A 57 5.77 4.03 -17.54
C GLN A 57 7.18 4.51 -17.91
N ILE A 58 8.05 4.73 -16.90
CA ILE A 58 9.47 5.06 -17.11
C ILE A 58 10.19 3.92 -17.83
N ALA A 59 9.99 2.67 -17.39
CA ALA A 59 10.60 1.51 -18.03
C ALA A 59 10.22 1.39 -19.51
N ARG A 60 8.96 1.65 -19.88
CA ARG A 60 8.50 1.66 -21.28
C ARG A 60 9.05 2.82 -22.11
N SER A 61 9.39 3.95 -21.48
CA SER A 61 9.95 5.11 -22.17
C SER A 61 11.44 4.97 -22.44
N SER A 62 12.15 4.13 -21.68
CA SER A 62 13.59 3.91 -21.85
C SER A 62 13.93 2.87 -22.93
N ASP A 63 12.92 2.15 -23.45
CA ASP A 63 13.05 1.13 -24.51
C ASP A 63 12.87 1.70 -25.93
N LYS A 64 12.53 2.99 -26.04
CA LYS A 64 12.42 3.73 -27.32
C LYS A 64 13.63 4.63 -27.52
#